data_AF-M1VZT3-F1
#
_entry.id   AF-M1VZT3-F1
#
_cell.length_a   1.000
_cell.length_b   1.000
_cell.length_c   1.000
_cell.angle_alpha   90.00
_cell.angle_beta   90.00
_cell.angle_gamma   90.00
#
_symmetry.space_group_name_H-M   'P 1'
#
loop_
_entity.id
_entity.type
_entity.pdbx_description
1 polymer ?
#
loop_
_entity_poly.entity_id
_entity_poly.type
_entity_poly.pdbx_seq_one_letter_code
_entity_poly.pdbx_strand_id
1 'polypeptide(L)'
;MRLLTALTFASGALALATGPVHDPADQQTVQGDALLNPENAVLATPEITSRDETASSAELSEVEKRAPGTQASVRMPKGPSAASVTIAGITVSFIMAHRWIERQGKNVAEYYVKHMTFRNENNARTIVEATANGLKFFTMRMAENVQYSEDPPIGADFFKLVVRPVNDEL
;
A
#
# COMPACT_ATOMS: atom_id res chain seq x y z
N MET A 1 21.51 54.22 5.27
CA MET A 1 20.57 53.81 6.34
C MET A 1 19.13 54.01 5.86
N ARG A 2 18.42 52.95 5.43
CA ARG A 2 16.95 52.87 5.27
C ARG A 2 16.57 51.38 5.32
N LEU A 3 16.18 50.86 6.50
CA LEU A 3 14.80 50.59 6.97
C LEU A 3 14.04 49.63 6.01
N LEU A 4 14.12 48.30 6.20
CA LEU A 4 13.36 47.44 7.14
C LEU A 4 11.86 47.38 6.78
N THR A 5 11.50 46.37 6.00
CA THR A 5 10.10 45.99 5.71
C THR A 5 9.79 44.69 6.43
N ALA A 6 9.08 44.82 7.56
CA ALA A 6 8.47 43.72 8.28
C ALA A 6 7.22 43.24 7.54
N LEU A 7 7.08 41.92 7.36
CA LEU A 7 5.87 41.30 6.84
C LEU A 7 5.34 40.31 7.87
N THR A 8 4.35 40.75 8.65
CA THR A 8 3.54 39.92 9.53
C THR A 8 2.24 39.59 8.82
N PHE A 9 2.01 38.32 8.49
CA PHE A 9 0.68 37.83 8.13
C PHE A 9 0.19 36.84 9.18
N ALA A 10 -1.01 37.15 9.65
CA ALA A 10 -1.69 36.58 10.79
C ALA A 10 -2.48 35.31 10.43
N SER A 11 -2.67 34.49 11.46
CA SER A 11 -3.89 33.77 11.84
C SER A 11 -4.62 32.89 10.81
N GLY A 12 -4.72 31.61 11.18
CA GLY A 12 -5.74 30.69 10.67
C GLY A 12 -5.95 29.54 11.66
N ALA A 13 -6.66 29.80 12.76
CA ALA A 13 -7.18 28.75 13.62
C ALA A 13 -8.41 28.11 12.95
N LEU A 14 -8.35 26.82 12.67
CA LEU A 14 -9.53 26.02 12.31
C LEU A 14 -9.75 24.99 13.39
N ALA A 15 -10.68 25.31 14.28
CA ALA A 15 -11.27 24.38 15.24
C ALA A 15 -12.17 23.40 14.48
N LEU A 16 -11.82 22.11 14.48
CA LEU A 16 -12.73 21.04 14.06
C LEU A 16 -13.39 20.46 15.31
N ALA A 17 -14.59 20.95 15.58
CA ALA A 17 -15.52 20.37 16.53
C ALA A 17 -16.02 19.03 15.96
N THR A 18 -15.58 17.92 16.57
CA THR A 18 -16.20 16.61 16.37
C THR A 18 -17.00 16.31 17.64
N GLY A 19 -18.32 16.46 17.56
CA GLY A 19 -19.25 16.03 18.61
C GLY A 19 -19.32 14.50 18.66
N PRO A 20 -19.63 13.90 19.82
CA PRO A 20 -19.68 12.46 19.98
C PRO A 20 -20.90 11.86 19.26
N VAL A 21 -20.65 10.84 18.44
CA VAL A 21 -21.68 10.02 17.80
C VAL A 21 -22.31 9.11 18.86
N HIS A 22 -23.63 9.20 19.01
CA HIS A 22 -24.46 8.33 19.83
C HIS A 22 -24.46 6.89 19.29
N ASP A 23 -24.20 5.91 20.16
CA ASP A 23 -24.60 4.51 19.99
C ASP A 23 -26.08 4.34 20.34
N PRO A 24 -26.88 3.59 19.57
CA PRO A 24 -28.11 3.01 20.08
C PRO A 24 -27.83 1.63 20.68
N ALA A 25 -27.85 1.57 22.01
CA ALA A 25 -28.15 0.37 22.77
C ALA A 25 -29.67 0.19 22.91
N ASP A 26 -30.07 -1.05 23.21
CA ASP A 26 -31.42 -1.55 23.57
C ASP A 26 -32.41 -1.77 22.42
N GLN A 27 -33.22 -2.83 22.35
CA GLN A 27 -33.54 -3.97 23.23
C GLN A 27 -34.52 -4.84 22.43
N GLN A 28 -34.43 -6.17 22.47
CA GLN A 28 -35.64 -6.97 22.69
C GLN A 28 -35.33 -8.34 23.30
N THR A 29 -35.48 -8.37 24.62
CA THR A 29 -35.65 -9.53 25.50
C THR A 29 -36.82 -10.40 25.04
N VAL A 30 -36.62 -11.71 24.89
CA VAL A 30 -37.68 -12.71 25.12
C VAL A 30 -37.11 -13.86 25.95
N GLN A 31 -37.87 -14.14 27.01
CA GLN A 31 -37.64 -15.09 28.11
C GLN A 31 -37.29 -16.51 27.69
N GLY A 32 -36.46 -17.15 28.52
CA GLY A 32 -36.26 -18.59 28.55
C GLY A 32 -37.33 -19.35 29.33
N ASP A 33 -37.30 -20.66 29.07
CA ASP A 33 -37.80 -21.81 29.83
C ASP A 33 -39.32 -22.03 29.99
N ALA A 34 -39.82 -22.96 29.17
CA ALA A 34 -40.78 -23.96 29.61
C ALA A 34 -40.46 -25.32 28.95
N LEU A 35 -39.98 -26.26 29.77
CA LEU A 35 -39.84 -27.69 29.51
C LEU A 35 -41.13 -28.33 28.97
N LEU A 36 -41.02 -29.16 27.93
CA LEU A 36 -41.78 -30.42 27.82
C LEU A 36 -40.90 -31.50 27.15
N ASN A 37 -40.82 -32.64 27.81
CA ASN A 37 -39.97 -33.81 27.56
C ASN A 37 -40.78 -34.87 26.72
N PRO A 38 -40.28 -36.10 26.44
CA PRO A 38 -39.85 -36.50 25.09
C PRO A 38 -40.36 -37.90 24.66
N GLU A 39 -41.25 -38.06 23.69
CA GLU A 39 -41.57 -39.43 23.19
C GLU A 39 -42.40 -39.44 21.90
N ASN A 40 -41.70 -39.55 20.76
CA ASN A 40 -42.07 -40.29 19.54
C ASN A 40 -41.09 -39.85 18.43
N ALA A 41 -40.04 -40.61 18.18
CA ALA A 41 -40.03 -41.76 17.28
C ALA A 41 -39.84 -41.36 15.80
N VAL A 42 -38.86 -42.04 15.21
CA VAL A 42 -38.62 -42.31 13.79
C VAL A 42 -37.57 -41.41 13.11
N LEU A 43 -36.41 -42.04 12.95
CA LEU A 43 -35.37 -41.77 11.97
C LEU A 43 -35.93 -41.29 10.63
N ALA A 44 -35.50 -40.11 10.19
CA ALA A 44 -35.59 -39.71 8.79
C ALA A 44 -34.23 -39.16 8.36
N THR A 45 -33.48 -40.03 7.70
CA THR A 45 -32.33 -39.75 6.84
C THR A 45 -32.68 -38.66 5.83
N PRO A 46 -31.93 -37.55 5.71
CA PRO A 46 -32.02 -36.72 4.52
C PRO A 46 -31.07 -37.27 3.46
N GLU A 47 -31.67 -37.73 2.37
CA GLU A 47 -31.04 -38.11 1.11
C GLU A 47 -29.99 -37.10 0.64
N ILE A 48 -28.82 -37.62 0.27
CA ILE A 48 -27.83 -36.90 -0.53
C ILE A 48 -28.46 -36.70 -1.92
N THR A 49 -29.00 -35.51 -2.17
CA THR A 49 -29.36 -35.08 -3.52
C THR A 49 -28.24 -34.21 -4.08
N SER A 50 -27.40 -34.82 -4.91
CA SER A 50 -26.46 -34.11 -5.79
C SER A 50 -27.26 -33.40 -6.88
N ARG A 51 -27.30 -32.06 -6.85
CA ARG A 51 -27.69 -31.27 -8.01
C ARG A 51 -27.05 -29.89 -8.01
N ASP A 52 -26.21 -29.70 -9.02
CA ASP A 52 -25.75 -28.46 -9.64
C ASP A 52 -24.87 -27.50 -8.83
N GLU A 53 -23.57 -27.69 -9.09
CA GLU A 53 -22.54 -26.68 -9.28
C GLU A 53 -23.09 -25.29 -9.65
N THR A 54 -22.71 -24.25 -8.91
CA THR A 54 -22.02 -23.02 -9.37
C THR A 54 -22.11 -21.95 -8.27
N ALA A 55 -21.46 -22.17 -7.12
CA ALA A 55 -21.25 -21.11 -6.13
C ALA A 55 -20.13 -21.46 -5.12
N SER A 56 -19.05 -22.11 -5.57
CA SER A 56 -17.91 -22.36 -4.68
C SER A 56 -16.60 -22.28 -5.46
N SER A 57 -16.37 -21.14 -6.10
CA SER A 57 -15.02 -20.69 -6.47
C SER A 57 -14.73 -19.27 -5.97
N ALA A 58 -15.58 -18.74 -5.08
CA ALA A 58 -15.41 -17.43 -4.45
C ALA A 58 -14.86 -17.52 -3.01
N GLU A 59 -14.70 -18.72 -2.45
CA GLU A 59 -14.16 -18.93 -1.08
C GLU A 59 -12.73 -19.48 -1.06
N LEU A 60 -12.00 -19.30 -2.17
CA LEU A 60 -10.54 -19.43 -2.23
C LEU A 60 -9.88 -18.10 -2.65
N SER A 61 -10.57 -16.96 -2.47
CA SER A 61 -9.85 -15.78 -1.98
C SER A 61 -9.53 -16.06 -0.51
N GLU A 62 -8.61 -17.01 -0.32
CA GLU A 62 -7.87 -17.18 0.91
C GLU A 62 -7.59 -15.79 1.41
N VAL A 63 -8.00 -15.56 2.65
CA VAL A 63 -7.62 -14.44 3.50
C VAL A 63 -6.12 -14.22 3.30
N GLU A 64 -5.77 -13.40 2.31
CA GLU A 64 -4.41 -12.98 2.05
C GLU A 64 -4.12 -12.13 3.27
N LYS A 65 -3.52 -12.79 4.29
CA LYS A 65 -3.10 -12.18 5.56
C LYS A 65 -2.52 -10.83 5.17
N ARG A 66 -3.27 -9.76 5.44
CA ARG A 66 -2.87 -8.40 5.10
C ARG A 66 -1.59 -8.16 5.88
N ALA A 67 -0.45 -8.39 5.23
CA ALA A 67 0.84 -8.13 5.83
C ALA A 67 0.82 -6.65 6.20
N PRO A 68 1.12 -6.28 7.45
CA PRO A 68 1.11 -4.88 7.86
C PRO A 68 2.09 -4.12 6.96
N GLY A 69 1.59 -3.17 6.18
CA GLY A 69 2.40 -2.40 5.25
C GLY A 69 1.60 -1.66 4.18
N THR A 70 2.25 -0.67 3.59
CA THR A 70 1.74 0.08 2.43
C THR A 70 2.36 -0.48 1.16
N GLN A 71 1.52 -0.73 0.16
CA GLN A 71 1.94 -1.16 -1.16
C GLN A 71 1.54 -0.12 -2.21
N ALA A 72 2.43 0.18 -3.14
CA ALA A 72 2.17 1.05 -4.28
C ALA A 72 2.80 0.48 -5.55
N SER A 73 2.19 0.77 -6.71
CA SER A 73 2.80 0.56 -8.02
C SER A 73 3.26 1.92 -8.56
N VAL A 74 4.52 2.03 -8.92
CA VAL A 74 5.15 3.28 -9.33
C VAL A 74 5.62 3.15 -10.77
N ARG A 75 5.22 4.10 -11.61
CA ARG A 75 5.63 4.16 -13.01
C ARG A 75 7.05 4.70 -13.14
N MET A 76 7.87 4.07 -13.95
CA MET A 76 9.18 4.60 -14.31
C MET A 76 9.02 5.84 -15.20
N PRO A 77 9.65 6.98 -14.85
CA PRO A 77 9.64 8.17 -15.70
C PRO A 77 10.34 7.90 -17.04
N LYS A 78 9.83 8.52 -18.10
CA LYS A 78 10.37 8.41 -19.47
C LYS A 78 10.84 9.76 -20.04
N GLY A 79 10.87 10.80 -19.21
CA GLY A 79 11.29 12.15 -19.57
C GLY A 79 12.69 12.49 -19.04
N PRO A 80 13.30 13.58 -19.52
CA PRO A 80 14.62 14.04 -19.08
C PRO A 80 14.63 14.49 -17.61
N SER A 81 13.50 14.95 -17.09
CA SER A 81 13.33 15.37 -15.70
C SER A 81 12.29 14.49 -15.04
N ALA A 82 12.68 13.89 -13.92
CA ALA A 82 11.84 12.99 -13.15
C ALA A 82 11.56 13.59 -11.77
N ALA A 83 10.29 13.69 -11.41
CA ALA A 83 9.89 14.03 -10.05
C ALA A 83 10.12 12.83 -9.13
N SER A 84 10.57 13.11 -7.90
CA SER A 84 10.61 12.08 -6.85
C SER A 84 9.19 11.74 -6.39
N VAL A 85 9.00 10.53 -5.85
CA VAL A 85 7.72 10.05 -5.34
C VAL A 85 7.90 9.59 -3.90
N THR A 86 7.02 10.01 -3.00
CA THR A 86 7.06 9.60 -1.59
C THR A 86 5.89 8.68 -1.27
N ILE A 87 6.18 7.49 -0.77
CA ILE A 87 5.17 6.46 -0.43
C ILE A 87 5.47 5.96 0.98
N ALA A 88 4.53 6.12 1.90
CA ALA A 88 4.67 5.71 3.30
C ALA A 88 6.01 6.20 3.93
N GLY A 89 6.36 7.46 3.68
CA GLY A 89 7.60 8.08 4.16
C GLY A 89 8.88 7.57 3.49
N ILE A 90 8.80 6.75 2.44
CA ILE A 90 9.95 6.42 1.59
C ILE A 90 9.94 7.31 0.36
N THR A 91 10.93 8.19 0.25
CA THR A 91 11.14 9.02 -0.95
C THR A 91 12.00 8.26 -1.94
N VAL A 92 11.47 8.09 -3.15
CA VAL A 92 12.14 7.46 -4.29
C VAL A 92 12.50 8.55 -5.29
N SER A 93 13.78 8.73 -5.57
CA SER A 93 14.27 9.64 -6.61
C SER A 93 14.87 8.86 -7.78
N PHE A 94 14.73 9.42 -8.97
CA PHE A 94 15.13 8.78 -10.22
C PHE A 94 16.28 9.54 -10.87
N ILE A 95 17.40 8.85 -11.07
CA ILE A 95 18.54 9.37 -11.82
C ILE A 95 18.37 8.94 -13.27
N MET A 96 18.03 9.91 -14.12
CA MET A 96 17.78 9.67 -15.54
C MET A 96 19.07 9.60 -16.35
N ALA A 97 19.08 8.76 -17.38
CA ALA A 97 20.05 8.77 -18.46
C ALA A 97 19.34 8.76 -19.81
N HIS A 98 20.10 8.92 -20.89
CA HIS A 98 19.58 8.83 -22.24
C HIS A 98 20.47 7.98 -23.13
N ARG A 99 19.87 7.43 -24.18
CA ARG A 99 20.58 6.75 -25.27
C ARG A 99 19.97 7.16 -26.61
N TRP A 100 20.79 7.19 -27.65
CA TRP A 100 20.30 7.39 -29.02
C TRP A 100 19.78 6.07 -29.57
N ILE A 101 18.56 6.09 -30.08
CA ILE A 101 17.96 4.94 -30.76
C ILE A 101 17.44 5.38 -32.12
N GLU A 102 17.48 4.48 -33.09
CA GLU A 102 16.90 4.73 -34.40
C GLU A 102 15.41 4.36 -34.37
N ARG A 103 14.53 5.33 -34.64
CA ARG A 103 13.09 5.11 -34.85
C ARG A 103 12.69 5.75 -36.15
N GLN A 104 12.14 4.95 -37.08
CA GLN A 104 11.66 5.41 -38.39
C GLN A 104 12.75 6.17 -39.19
N GLY A 105 13.99 5.66 -39.18
CA GLY A 105 15.12 6.26 -39.90
C GLY A 105 15.66 7.56 -39.28
N LYS A 106 15.27 7.88 -38.04
CA LYS A 106 15.75 9.06 -37.31
C LYS A 106 16.34 8.65 -35.96
N ASN A 107 17.44 9.30 -35.59
CA ASN A 107 18.00 9.19 -34.24
C ASN A 107 17.14 10.00 -33.26
N VAL A 108 16.58 9.32 -32.26
CA VAL A 108 15.77 9.89 -31.20
C VAL A 108 16.43 9.58 -29.86
N ALA A 109 16.50 10.58 -28.99
CA ALA A 109 16.95 10.37 -27.62
C ALA A 109 15.85 9.67 -26.82
N GLU A 110 16.14 8.47 -26.32
CA GLU A 110 15.29 7.74 -25.39
C GLU A 110 15.84 7.89 -23.98
N TYR A 111 15.00 8.39 -23.06
CA TYR A 111 15.33 8.53 -21.66
C TYR A 111 14.89 7.30 -20.87
N TYR A 112 15.71 6.90 -19.91
CA TYR A 112 15.45 5.78 -19.02
C TYR A 112 16.01 6.05 -17.62
N VAL A 113 15.48 5.36 -16.62
CA VAL A 113 16.00 5.41 -15.25
C VAL A 113 17.28 4.59 -15.19
N LYS A 114 18.41 5.23 -14.87
CA LYS A 114 19.70 4.56 -14.72
C LYS A 114 19.91 4.06 -13.30
N HIS A 115 19.65 4.92 -12.32
CA HIS A 115 19.75 4.60 -10.91
C HIS A 115 18.50 5.12 -10.19
N MET A 116 18.14 4.47 -9.09
CA MET A 116 17.12 4.92 -8.17
C MET A 116 17.74 5.13 -6.80
N THR A 117 17.23 6.09 -6.05
CA THR A 117 17.59 6.28 -4.64
C THR A 117 16.36 6.16 -3.77
N PHE A 118 16.45 5.36 -2.72
CA PHE A 118 15.42 5.17 -1.71
C PHE A 118 15.89 5.85 -0.44
N ARG A 119 15.13 6.81 0.09
CA ARG A 119 15.40 7.48 1.37
C ARG A 119 14.25 7.23 2.33
N ASN A 120 14.57 6.82 3.55
CA ASN A 120 13.57 6.69 4.61
C ASN A 120 13.43 8.02 5.36
N GLU A 121 12.32 8.70 5.18
CA GLU A 121 11.96 9.94 5.89
C GLU A 121 11.09 9.69 7.12
N ASN A 122 10.77 8.42 7.43
CA ASN A 122 10.10 8.09 8.68
C ASN A 122 11.06 8.20 9.86
N ASN A 123 10.52 8.61 11.01
CA ASN A 123 11.22 8.64 12.31
C ASN A 123 11.39 7.23 12.93
N ALA A 124 11.31 6.18 12.12
CA ALA A 124 11.36 4.79 12.54
C ALA A 124 12.01 3.91 11.47
N ARG A 125 12.48 2.74 11.87
CA ARG A 125 13.01 1.73 10.95
C ARG A 125 11.88 1.16 10.11
N THR A 126 12.15 0.98 8.82
CA THR A 126 11.20 0.43 7.85
C THR A 126 11.85 -0.67 7.02
N ILE A 127 11.08 -1.67 6.64
CA ILE A 127 11.47 -2.64 5.61
C ILE A 127 10.91 -2.15 4.29
N VAL A 128 11.78 -1.97 3.31
CA VAL A 128 11.44 -1.50 1.98
C VAL A 128 11.80 -2.58 0.97
N GLU A 129 10.84 -2.97 0.14
CA GLU A 129 11.04 -3.93 -0.94
C GLU A 129 10.54 -3.35 -2.26
N ALA A 130 11.37 -3.39 -3.30
CA ALA A 130 10.99 -3.01 -4.65
C ALA A 130 11.11 -4.21 -5.60
N THR A 131 10.05 -4.44 -6.39
CA THR A 131 9.94 -5.55 -7.33
C THR A 131 9.51 -5.03 -8.70
N ALA A 132 10.22 -5.38 -9.77
CA ALA A 132 9.86 -5.03 -11.14
C ALA A 132 10.05 -6.25 -12.04
N ASN A 133 9.16 -6.43 -13.03
CA ASN A 133 9.19 -7.59 -13.93
C ASN A 133 9.26 -8.95 -13.19
N GLY A 134 8.61 -9.05 -12.02
CA GLY A 134 8.66 -10.23 -11.15
C GLY A 134 9.96 -10.42 -10.36
N LEU A 135 10.97 -9.57 -10.56
CA LEU A 135 12.26 -9.63 -9.88
C LEU A 135 12.32 -8.62 -8.74
N LYS A 136 12.64 -9.11 -7.53
CA LYS A 136 12.92 -8.25 -6.38
C LYS A 136 14.33 -7.69 -6.55
N PHE A 137 14.45 -6.39 -6.80
CA PHE A 137 15.73 -5.73 -7.07
C PHE A 137 16.22 -4.90 -5.90
N PHE A 138 15.34 -4.54 -4.96
CA PHE A 138 15.72 -3.83 -3.74
C PHE A 138 15.03 -4.45 -2.53
N THR A 139 15.78 -4.70 -1.46
CA THR A 139 15.25 -5.15 -0.17
C THR A 139 16.17 -4.70 0.93
N MET A 140 15.69 -3.79 1.76
CA MET A 140 16.49 -3.25 2.86
C MET A 140 15.63 -2.98 4.09
N ARG A 141 16.21 -3.24 5.26
CA ARG A 141 15.74 -2.68 6.53
C ARG A 141 16.42 -1.31 6.70
N MET A 142 15.72 -0.24 6.36
CA MET A 142 16.24 1.13 6.34
C MET A 142 16.08 1.79 7.71
N ALA A 143 17.17 2.34 8.24
CA ALA A 143 17.12 3.23 9.40
C ALA A 143 16.54 4.60 9.04
N GLU A 144 16.19 5.39 10.05
CA GLU A 144 15.72 6.77 9.88
C GLU A 144 16.74 7.60 9.11
N ASN A 145 16.27 8.40 8.14
CA ASN A 145 17.06 9.33 7.35
C ASN A 145 18.23 8.72 6.55
N VAL A 146 18.26 7.39 6.40
CA VAL A 146 19.25 6.69 5.58
C VAL A 146 18.77 6.59 4.13
N GLN A 147 19.73 6.66 3.20
CA GLN A 147 19.51 6.54 1.77
C GLN A 147 20.34 5.39 1.19
N TYR A 148 19.74 4.66 0.24
CA TYR A 148 20.42 3.65 -0.57
C TYR A 148 20.14 3.89 -2.06
N SER A 149 21.09 3.49 -2.91
CA SER A 149 20.96 3.56 -4.36
C SER A 149 20.93 2.15 -4.94
N GLU A 150 20.11 1.94 -5.96
CA GLU A 150 20.02 0.65 -6.66
C GLU A 150 19.66 0.84 -8.14
N ASP A 151 20.09 -0.09 -8.98
CA ASP A 151 19.81 -0.05 -10.41
C ASP A 151 18.49 -0.78 -10.69
N PRO A 152 17.50 -0.15 -11.35
CA PRO A 152 16.27 -0.85 -11.68
C PRO A 152 16.51 -1.92 -12.75
N PRO A 153 15.68 -2.99 -12.78
CA PRO A 153 15.69 -3.95 -13.88
C PRO A 153 15.48 -3.26 -15.23
N ILE A 154 16.29 -3.62 -16.22
CA ILE A 154 16.24 -3.05 -17.57
C ILE A 154 14.85 -3.31 -18.18
N GLY A 155 14.28 -2.27 -18.80
CA GLY A 155 12.99 -2.37 -19.51
C GLY A 155 11.76 -2.42 -18.60
N ALA A 156 11.90 -2.24 -17.29
CA ALA A 156 10.76 -2.09 -16.40
C ALA A 156 10.01 -0.77 -16.68
N ASP A 157 8.70 -0.87 -16.94
CA ASP A 157 7.81 0.30 -17.04
C ASP A 157 7.25 0.71 -15.68
N PHE A 158 7.14 -0.25 -14.76
CA PHE A 158 6.61 -0.08 -13.41
C PHE A 158 7.41 -0.92 -12.42
N PHE A 159 7.40 -0.51 -11.16
CA PHE A 159 7.81 -1.36 -10.05
C PHE A 159 6.78 -1.30 -8.92
N LYS A 160 6.61 -2.41 -8.22
CA LYS A 160 5.86 -2.51 -6.97
C LYS A 160 6.80 -2.16 -5.82
N LEU A 161 6.38 -1.21 -4.98
CA LEU A 161 7.04 -0.86 -3.72
C LEU A 161 6.18 -1.37 -2.57
N VAL A 162 6.80 -2.04 -1.61
CA VAL A 162 6.19 -2.47 -0.35
C VAL A 162 6.99 -1.86 0.79
N VAL A 163 6.32 -1.16 1.70
CA VAL A 163 6.91 -0.51 2.87
C VAL A 163 6.22 -1.05 4.11
N ARG A 164 7.01 -1.59 5.05
CA ARG A 164 6.51 -2.17 6.30
C ARG A 164 7.21 -1.53 7.50
N PRO A 165 6.48 -1.16 8.57
CA PRO A 165 7.13 -0.75 9.81
C PRO A 165 7.91 -1.93 10.40
N VAL A 166 9.00 -1.65 11.09
CA VAL A 166 9.65 -2.64 11.93
C VAL A 166 9.16 -2.49 13.36
N ASN A 167 8.50 -3.52 13.88
CA ASN A 167 8.16 -3.58 15.30
C ASN A 167 9.42 -4.03 16.06
N ASP A 168 10.13 -3.07 16.63
CA ASP A 168 11.30 -3.32 17.49
C ASP A 168 10.91 -3.56 18.97
N GLU A 169 9.65 -3.97 19.23
CA GLU A 169 9.21 -4.38 20.57
C GLU A 169 9.91 -5.69 20.97
N LEU A 170 10.96 -5.55 21.77
CA LEU A 170 11.63 -6.59 22.56
C LEU A 170 11.81 -6.09 23.99
#